data_AF-A0A397TZ14-F1
#
_entry.id   AF-A0A397TZ14-F1
#
_cell.length_a   1.000
_cell.length_b   1.000
_cell.length_c   1.000
_cell.angle_alpha   90.00
_cell.angle_beta   90.00
_cell.angle_gamma   90.00
#
_symmetry.space_group_name_H-M   'P 1'
#
loop_
_entity.id
_entity.type
_entity.pdbx_description
1 polymer ?
#
loop_
_entity_poly.entity_id
_entity_poly.type
_entity_poly.pdbx_seq_one_letter_code
_entity_poly.pdbx_strand_id
1 'polypeptide(L)'
;MGQLIVRTLVDWNISFSDVRLIVSDSASYIKKYIREVLRPIMPQIMHQACLAHIMNLISDAWISIEHFNVIHKLLAEIKKTLVFSKSRRARYVKFLYLNGVSSPSNIPLFNATR
;
A
#
# COMPACT_ATOMS: atom_id res chain seq x y z
N MET A 1 -12.74 -11.46 11.77
CA MET A 1 -11.82 -11.81 10.66
C MET A 1 -11.50 -13.30 10.58
N GLY A 2 -11.19 -13.97 11.68
CA GLY A 2 -10.84 -15.39 11.59
C GLY A 2 -11.93 -16.32 11.05
N GLN A 3 -13.13 -16.25 11.65
CA GLN A 3 -14.30 -16.98 11.14
C GLN A 3 -14.65 -16.63 9.69
N LEU A 4 -14.29 -15.43 9.22
CA LEU A 4 -14.53 -15.03 7.83
C LEU A 4 -13.70 -15.90 6.88
N ILE A 5 -12.42 -16.14 7.18
CA ILE A 5 -11.55 -16.99 6.35
C ILE A 5 -12.13 -18.40 6.22
N VAL A 6 -12.50 -19.01 7.36
CA VAL A 6 -13.08 -20.36 7.38
C VAL A 6 -14.39 -20.40 6.60
N ARG A 7 -15.29 -19.42 6.80
CA ARG A 7 -16.55 -19.31 6.05
C ARG A 7 -16.30 -19.14 4.56
N THR A 8 -15.41 -18.24 4.16
CA THR A 8 -15.07 -18.05 2.73
C THR A 8 -14.56 -19.34 2.10
N LEU A 9 -13.70 -20.10 2.77
CA LEU A 9 -13.22 -21.36 2.23
C LEU A 9 -14.36 -22.38 2.04
N VAL A 10 -15.29 -22.46 3.01
CA VAL A 10 -16.48 -23.33 2.92
C VAL A 10 -17.43 -22.87 1.82
N ASP A 11 -17.76 -21.57 1.77
CA ASP A 11 -18.69 -20.98 0.80
C ASP A 11 -18.19 -21.16 -0.65
N TRP A 12 -16.87 -21.19 -0.84
CA TRP A 12 -16.23 -21.38 -2.14
C TRP A 12 -15.79 -22.82 -2.39
N ASN A 13 -16.13 -23.76 -1.50
CA ASN A 13 -15.78 -25.18 -1.57
C ASN A 13 -14.27 -25.41 -1.79
N ILE A 14 -13.43 -24.61 -1.13
CA ILE A 14 -11.97 -24.74 -1.15
C ILE A 14 -11.57 -25.66 0.00
N SER A 15 -10.85 -26.75 -0.30
CA SER A 15 -10.37 -27.65 0.74
C SER A 15 -9.37 -26.95 1.64
N PHE A 16 -9.52 -27.20 2.94
CA PHE A 16 -8.58 -26.76 3.97
C PHE A 16 -7.16 -27.32 3.74
N SER A 17 -7.01 -28.45 3.05
CA SER A 17 -5.71 -29.02 2.67
C SER A 17 -4.95 -28.19 1.62
N ASP A 18 -5.67 -27.37 0.85
CA ASP A 18 -5.13 -26.73 -0.35
C ASP A 18 -4.56 -25.35 -0.04
N VAL A 19 -4.97 -24.77 1.09
CA VAL A 19 -4.43 -23.51 1.58
C VAL A 19 -3.01 -23.74 2.08
N ARG A 20 -2.03 -23.06 1.47
CA ARG A 20 -0.60 -23.14 1.85
C ARG A 20 -0.06 -21.87 2.48
N LEU A 21 -0.58 -20.71 2.09
CA LEU A 21 -0.03 -19.42 2.47
C LEU A 21 -1.14 -18.42 2.78
N ILE A 22 -0.99 -17.72 3.89
CA ILE A 22 -1.77 -16.53 4.23
C ILE A 22 -0.83 -15.34 4.26
N VAL A 23 -1.15 -14.32 3.47
CA VAL A 23 -0.44 -13.04 3.46
C VAL A 23 -1.34 -11.99 4.11
N SER A 24 -0.87 -11.38 5.19
CA SER A 24 -1.62 -10.33 5.91
C SER A 24 -0.67 -9.28 6.47
N ASP A 25 -1.19 -8.20 7.05
CA ASP A 25 -0.39 -7.32 7.90
C ASP A 25 0.25 -8.09 9.07
N SER A 26 1.29 -7.50 9.68
CA SER A 26 2.07 -8.13 10.76
C SER A 26 1.39 -8.04 12.14
N ALA A 27 0.08 -7.79 12.18
CA ALA A 27 -0.66 -7.52 13.40
C ALA A 27 -0.66 -8.71 14.36
N SER A 28 -0.53 -8.43 15.66
CA SER A 28 -0.43 -9.45 16.72
C SER A 28 -1.65 -10.38 16.78
N TYR A 29 -2.85 -9.83 16.56
CA TYR A 29 -4.09 -10.60 16.57
C TYR A 29 -4.19 -11.59 15.40
N ILE A 30 -3.66 -11.26 14.21
CA ILE A 30 -3.62 -12.20 13.08
C ILE A 30 -2.66 -13.35 13.37
N LYS A 31 -1.46 -13.04 13.88
CA LYS A 31 -0.47 -14.07 14.26
C LYS A 31 -1.02 -15.04 15.31
N LYS A 32 -1.75 -14.51 16.30
CA LYS A 32 -2.44 -15.32 17.32
C LYS A 32 -3.48 -16.22 16.68
N TYR A 33 -4.34 -15.66 15.83
CA TYR A 33 -5.41 -16.41 15.17
C TYR A 33 -4.89 -17.54 14.27
N ILE A 34 -3.87 -17.27 13.46
CA ILE A 34 -3.23 -18.29 12.62
C ILE A 34 -2.70 -19.43 13.48
N ARG A 35 -2.06 -19.12 14.60
CA ARG A 35 -1.48 -20.11 15.51
C ARG A 35 -2.53 -20.95 16.23
N GLU A 36 -3.56 -20.31 16.77
CA GLU A 36 -4.50 -20.94 17.70
C GLU A 36 -5.75 -21.52 17.03
N VAL A 37 -6.12 -21.02 15.83
CA VAL A 37 -7.36 -21.44 15.17
C VAL A 37 -7.11 -22.08 13.81
N LEU A 38 -6.28 -21.46 12.96
CA LEU A 38 -6.10 -21.99 11.61
C LEU A 38 -5.13 -23.17 11.55
N ARG A 39 -3.99 -23.12 12.25
CA ARG A 39 -3.02 -24.23 12.27
C ARG A 39 -3.60 -25.57 12.76
N PRO A 40 -4.47 -25.61 13.78
CA PRO A 40 -5.12 -26.87 14.17
C PRO A 40 -5.97 -27.52 13.07
N ILE A 41 -6.56 -26.71 12.17
CA ILE A 41 -7.45 -27.17 11.10
C ILE A 41 -6.69 -27.34 9.77
N MET A 42 -5.65 -26.54 9.58
CA MET A 42 -4.80 -26.49 8.39
C MET A 42 -3.33 -26.46 8.83
N PRO A 43 -2.75 -27.61 9.24
CA PRO A 43 -1.40 -27.66 9.82
C PRO A 43 -0.29 -27.23 8.85
N GLN A 44 -0.54 -27.30 7.55
CA GLN A 44 0.40 -26.95 6.49
C GLN A 44 0.52 -25.45 6.21
N ILE A 45 -0.29 -24.59 6.86
CA ILE A 45 -0.32 -23.17 6.48
C ILE A 45 0.92 -22.42 6.96
N MET A 46 1.44 -21.59 6.07
CA MET A 46 2.45 -20.60 6.37
C MET A 46 1.81 -19.21 6.47
N HIS A 47 2.36 -18.38 7.35
CA HIS A 47 2.00 -16.98 7.45
C HIS A 47 3.16 -16.11 7.00
N GLN A 48 2.90 -15.23 6.05
CA GLN A 48 3.85 -14.22 5.62
C GLN A 48 3.29 -12.83 5.93
N ALA A 49 4.08 -12.01 6.60
CA ALA A 49 3.75 -10.61 6.78
C ALA A 49 3.86 -9.87 5.43
N CYS A 50 2.87 -9.04 5.15
CA CYS A 50 2.80 -8.24 3.95
C CYS A 50 4.01 -7.31 3.86
N LEU A 51 4.74 -7.41 2.75
CA LEU A 51 5.92 -6.59 2.49
C LEU A 51 5.57 -5.10 2.40
N ALA A 52 4.34 -4.75 2.02
CA ALA A 52 3.90 -3.35 1.98
C ALA A 52 4.00 -2.67 3.35
N HIS A 53 3.71 -3.39 4.44
CA HIS A 53 3.86 -2.85 5.79
C HIS A 53 5.33 -2.64 6.18
N ILE A 54 6.21 -3.57 5.79
CA ILE A 54 7.67 -3.44 6.00
C ILE A 54 8.21 -2.25 5.20
N MET A 55 7.80 -2.11 3.94
CA MET A 55 8.18 -0.98 3.09
C MET A 55 7.68 0.35 3.67
N ASN A 56 6.47 0.37 4.25
CA ASN A 56 5.96 1.55 4.93
C ASN A 56 6.82 1.90 6.16
N LEU A 57 7.17 0.92 6.99
CA LEU A 57 8.04 1.12 8.17
C LEU A 57 9.43 1.63 7.78
N ILE A 58 10.03 1.09 6.72
CA ILE A 58 11.33 1.57 6.21
C ILE A 58 11.20 3.01 5.73
N SER A 59 10.12 3.33 5.01
CA SER A 59 9.86 4.68 4.52
C SER A 59 9.64 5.68 5.66
N ASP A 60 8.90 5.29 6.70
CA ASP A 60 8.69 6.09 7.91
C ASP A 60 10.02 6.32 8.66
N ALA A 61 10.87 5.28 8.74
CA ALA A 61 12.21 5.43 9.30
C ALA A 61 13.06 6.42 8.49
N TRP A 62 12.99 6.39 7.15
CA TRP A 62 13.69 7.35 6.31
C TRP A 62 13.22 8.79 6.52
N ILE A 63 11.93 8.99 6.86
CA ILE A 63 11.41 10.31 7.24
C ILE A 63 12.02 10.82 8.54
N SER A 64 12.38 9.93 9.45
CA SER A 64 12.99 10.29 10.74
C SER A 64 14.50 10.57 10.66
N ILE A 65 15.15 10.28 9.52
CA ILE A 65 16.58 10.52 9.33
C ILE A 65 16.80 11.97 8.88
N GLU A 66 17.52 12.76 9.68
CA GLU A 66 17.76 14.20 9.43
C GLU A 66 18.49 14.52 8.12
N HIS A 67 19.08 13.53 7.45
CA HIS A 67 19.79 13.73 6.17
C HIS A 67 18.88 14.08 4.98
N PHE A 68 17.56 13.93 5.10
CA PHE A 68 16.62 14.15 3.99
C PHE A 68 15.78 15.43 4.09
N ASN A 69 16.21 16.41 4.89
CA ASN A 69 15.48 17.68 5.12
C ASN A 69 15.04 18.40 3.83
N VAL A 70 15.87 18.40 2.78
CA VAL A 70 15.53 19.01 1.49
C VAL A 70 14.35 18.27 0.83
N ILE A 71 14.36 16.94 0.87
CA ILE A 71 13.28 16.10 0.32
C ILE A 71 12.00 16.29 1.13
N HIS A 72 12.09 16.34 2.46
CA HIS A 72 10.93 16.61 3.33
C HIS A 72 10.29 17.96 3.04
N LYS A 73 11.11 19.01 2.88
CA LYS A 73 10.63 20.35 2.53
C LYS A 73 9.94 20.36 1.17
N LEU A 74 10.52 19.72 0.16
CA LEU A 74 9.91 19.58 -1.16
C LEU A 74 8.56 18.86 -1.08
N LEU A 75 8.50 17.72 -0.40
CA LEU A 75 7.27 16.95 -0.23
C LEU A 75 6.20 17.74 0.52
N ALA A 76 6.58 18.52 1.54
CA ALA A 76 5.66 19.38 2.28
C ALA A 76 5.04 20.46 1.38
N GLU A 77 5.85 21.13 0.54
CA GLU A 77 5.36 22.15 -0.39
C GLU A 77 4.49 21.57 -1.51
N ILE A 78 4.81 20.37 -2.01
CA ILE A 78 3.95 19.62 -2.95
C ILE A 78 2.60 19.32 -2.29
N LYS A 79 2.59 18.79 -1.06
CA LYS A 79 1.35 18.49 -0.32
C LYS A 79 0.51 19.75 -0.08
N LYS A 80 1.13 20.86 0.34
CA LYS A 80 0.44 22.16 0.48
C LYS A 80 -0.20 22.62 -0.82
N THR A 81 0.51 22.48 -1.93
CA THR A 81 0.09 23.01 -3.22
C THR A 81 -0.97 22.14 -3.90
N LEU A 82 -0.84 20.82 -3.82
CA LEU A 82 -1.66 19.88 -4.60
C LEU A 82 -2.67 19.10 -3.78
N VAL A 83 -2.37 18.76 -2.52
CA VAL A 83 -3.24 17.93 -1.68
C VAL A 83 -4.18 18.80 -0.87
N PHE A 84 -3.64 19.78 -0.15
CA PHE A 84 -4.41 20.63 0.77
C PHE A 84 -5.10 21.80 0.09
N SER A 85 -4.72 22.12 -1.15
CA SER A 85 -5.33 23.20 -1.92
C SER A 85 -6.07 22.66 -3.15
N LYS A 86 -7.29 22.14 -2.92
CA LYS A 86 -8.16 21.61 -3.98
C LYS A 86 -8.35 22.59 -5.15
N SER A 87 -8.47 23.89 -4.86
CA SER A 87 -8.62 24.94 -5.88
C SER A 87 -7.36 25.17 -6.72
N ARG A 88 -6.16 25.05 -6.14
CA ARG A 88 -4.90 25.09 -6.90
C ARG A 88 -4.73 23.84 -7.75
N ARG A 89 -5.05 22.66 -7.21
CA ARG A 89 -5.07 21.41 -7.97
C ARG A 89 -5.99 21.49 -9.19
N ALA A 90 -7.22 21.98 -9.01
CA ALA A 90 -8.18 22.15 -10.11
C ALA A 90 -7.68 23.13 -11.18
N ARG A 91 -7.08 24.25 -10.78
CA ARG A 91 -6.46 25.21 -11.71
C ARG A 91 -5.29 24.61 -12.48
N TYR A 92 -4.45 23.81 -11.82
CA TYR A 92 -3.34 23.13 -12.46
C TYR A 92 -3.81 22.09 -13.49
N VAL A 93 -4.83 21.28 -13.15
CA VAL A 93 -5.43 20.34 -14.12
C VAL A 93 -6.02 21.08 -15.32
N LYS A 94 -6.72 22.20 -15.08
CA LYS A 94 -7.24 23.06 -16.16
C LYS A 94 -6.11 23.60 -17.04
N PHE A 95 -5.01 24.05 -16.45
CA PHE A 95 -3.82 24.50 -17.19
C PHE A 95 -3.25 23.38 -18.07
N LEU A 96 -3.10 22.16 -17.54
CA LEU A 96 -2.60 21.01 -18.30
C LEU A 96 -3.50 20.70 -19.51
N TYR A 97 -4.81 20.69 -19.29
CA TYR A 97 -5.79 20.47 -20.36
C TYR A 97 -5.68 21.51 -21.47
N LEU A 98 -5.56 22.80 -21.09
CA LEU A 98 -5.39 23.90 -22.05
C LEU A 98 -4.08 23.82 -22.83
N ASN A 99 -3.06 23.13 -22.30
CA ASN A 99 -1.78 22.92 -22.97
C ASN A 99 -1.67 21.53 -23.63
N GLY A 100 -2.80 20.90 -23.96
CA GLY A 100 -2.83 19.66 -24.74
C GLY A 100 -2.55 18.38 -23.95
N VAL A 101 -2.41 18.46 -22.62
CA VAL A 101 -2.29 17.28 -21.76
C VAL A 101 -3.68 16.85 -21.30
N SER A 102 -4.29 15.95 -22.06
CA SER A 102 -5.63 15.42 -21.80
C SER A 102 -5.69 14.47 -20.59
N SER A 103 -4.56 13.84 -20.24
CA SER A 103 -4.43 12.96 -19.08
C SER A 103 -3.16 13.27 -18.27
N PRO A 104 -3.28 13.73 -17.01
CA PRO A 104 -2.13 13.98 -16.14
C PRO A 104 -1.28 12.74 -15.83
N SER A 105 -1.82 11.53 -16.04
CA SER A 105 -1.07 10.27 -15.90
C SER A 105 -0.13 9.98 -17.07
N ASN A 106 -0.29 10.69 -18.19
CA ASN A 106 0.49 10.50 -19.42
C ASN A 106 1.36 11.72 -19.74
N ILE A 107 1.77 12.50 -18.74
CA ILE A 107 2.71 13.61 -18.97
C ILE A 107 3.98 12.97 -19.57
N PRO A 108 4.35 13.29 -20.82
CA PRO A 108 5.57 12.75 -21.40
C PRO A 108 6.73 13.27 -20.56
N LEU A 109 7.44 12.35 -19.90
CA LEU A 109 8.71 12.69 -19.27
C LEU A 109 9.62 13.13 -20.41
N PHE A 110 10.08 14.38 -20.36
CA PHE A 110 11.13 14.86 -21.25
C PHE A 110 12.43 14.13 -20.90
N ASN A 111 12.57 12.86 -21.33
CA ASN A 111 13.85 12.19 -21.42
C ASN A 111 14.52 12.69 -22.70
N ALA A 112 14.95 13.95 -22.68
CA ALA A 112 16.02 14.43 -23.53
C ALA A 112 17.32 14.32 -22.72
N THR A 113 17.72 13.09 -22.39
CA THR A 113 19.12 12.83 -22.06
C THR A 113 19.89 12.95 -23.36
N ARG A 114 20.67 14.03 -23.45
CA ARG A 114 21.59 14.34 -24.54
C ARG A 114 22.78 13.39 -24.57
#